data_AF-A0A8H6L5C4-F1
#
_entry.id   AF-A0A8H6L5C4-F1
#
_cell.length_a   1.000
_cell.length_b   1.000
_cell.length_c   1.000
_cell.angle_alpha   90.00
_cell.angle_beta   90.00
_cell.angle_gamma   90.00
#
_symmetry.space_group_name_H-M   'P 1'
#
loop_
_entity.id
_entity.type
_entity.pdbx_description
1 polymer ?
#
loop_
_entity_poly.entity_id
_entity_poly.type
_entity_poly.pdbx_seq_one_letter_code
_entity_poly.pdbx_strand_id
1 'polypeptide(L)'
;MSIPALGHSLAPGRSSFSDDTMKIELSGPSRQHLSVVDVPGLFRTPTQGVLTKEDMILVRHRVKSYIKGSWTITLAVIPAPVDIATQEILSLAEEADPLGQRTLGVLTKPDLLDKGGEELVMDLVRGTKNKLNLGYCMVRYRGQQDKAPSSTDRHQTFKVWWR
;
A
#
# COMPACT_ATOMS: atom_id res chain seq x y z
N MET A 1 25.94 18.60 -3.26
CA MET A 1 25.96 17.31 -2.55
C MET A 1 25.27 16.30 -3.44
N SER A 2 26.00 15.27 -3.87
CA SER A 2 25.56 14.35 -4.92
C SER A 2 24.70 13.22 -4.35
N ILE A 3 23.54 12.97 -4.95
CA ILE A 3 22.70 11.81 -4.64
C ILE A 3 23.37 10.57 -5.26
N PRO A 4 23.63 9.48 -4.51
CA PRO A 4 24.19 8.27 -5.09
C PRO A 4 23.16 7.57 -5.98
N ALA A 5 23.62 7.01 -7.11
CA ALA A 5 22.80 6.19 -7.99
C ALA A 5 22.38 4.87 -7.32
N LEU A 6 21.13 4.45 -7.57
CA LEU A 6 20.56 3.16 -7.16
C LEU A 6 21.42 2.01 -7.72
N GLY A 7 22.13 1.30 -6.85
CA GLY A 7 22.91 0.10 -7.22
C GLY A 7 24.24 -0.07 -6.49
N HIS A 8 24.75 0.96 -5.81
CA HIS A 8 25.92 0.80 -4.94
C HIS A 8 25.51 0.35 -3.54
N SER A 9 26.07 -0.78 -3.10
CA SER A 9 26.06 -1.22 -1.70
C SER A 9 26.50 -0.04 -0.82
N LEU A 10 25.62 0.38 0.09
CA LEU A 10 25.92 1.44 1.04
C LEU A 10 27.11 0.98 1.90
N ALA A 11 28.08 1.87 2.11
CA ALA A 11 29.23 1.59 2.98
C ALA A 11 28.76 1.00 4.34
N PRO A 12 29.53 0.06 4.94
CA PRO A 12 29.14 -0.56 6.19
C PRO A 12 28.91 0.54 7.25
N GLY A 13 27.66 0.62 7.75
CA GLY A 13 27.24 1.62 8.74
C GLY A 13 26.22 2.67 8.26
N ARG A 14 25.73 2.61 7.00
CA ARG A 14 24.60 3.44 6.55
C ARG A 14 23.28 2.66 6.65
N SER A 15 22.30 3.22 7.38
CA SER A 15 20.94 2.67 7.46
C SER A 15 20.25 2.78 6.09
N SER A 16 19.46 1.76 5.75
CA SER A 16 18.67 1.75 4.50
C SER A 16 17.44 2.66 4.58
N PHE A 17 17.08 3.10 5.79
CA PHE A 17 15.99 4.04 6.05
C PHE A 17 16.47 5.24 6.88
N SER A 18 15.91 6.41 6.61
CA SER A 18 16.06 7.63 7.42
C SER A 18 14.74 7.94 8.12
N ASP A 19 14.82 8.64 9.27
CA ASP A 19 13.63 9.21 9.92
C ASP A 19 13.19 10.58 9.34
N ASP A 20 13.85 11.05 8.28
CA ASP A 20 13.42 12.22 7.53
C ASP A 20 12.18 11.94 6.65
N THR A 21 11.35 12.96 6.46
CA THR A 21 10.19 12.92 5.57
C THR A 21 10.42 13.86 4.38
N MET A 22 10.28 13.33 3.17
CA MET A 22 10.29 14.15 1.95
C MET A 22 8.87 14.67 1.67
N LYS A 23 8.71 15.99 1.64
CA LYS A 23 7.43 16.65 1.32
C LYS A 23 7.48 17.25 -0.08
N ILE A 24 6.51 16.89 -0.91
CA ILE A 24 6.27 17.50 -2.22
C ILE A 24 4.94 18.25 -2.12
N GLU A 25 4.95 19.55 -2.44
CA GLU A 25 3.76 20.40 -2.38
C GLU A 25 3.43 20.97 -3.76
N LEU A 26 2.16 20.84 -4.16
CA LEU A 26 1.65 21.30 -5.46
C LEU A 26 0.43 22.21 -5.22
N SER A 27 0.59 23.51 -5.44
CA SER A 27 -0.45 24.52 -5.15
C SER A 27 -1.01 25.17 -6.43
N GLY A 28 -2.30 25.53 -6.44
CA GLY A 28 -2.95 26.19 -7.58
C GLY A 28 -4.48 26.32 -7.44
N PRO A 29 -5.12 27.27 -8.15
CA PRO A 29 -6.53 27.63 -7.94
C PRO A 29 -7.55 26.56 -8.36
N SER A 30 -7.15 25.60 -9.18
CA SER A 30 -8.02 24.52 -9.70
C SER A 30 -7.65 23.13 -9.17
N ARG A 31 -6.85 23.05 -8.10
CA ARG A 31 -6.38 21.78 -7.52
C ARG A 31 -7.24 21.38 -6.34
N GLN A 32 -7.45 20.07 -6.19
CA GLN A 32 -8.13 19.53 -5.02
C GLN A 32 -7.17 19.49 -3.82
N HIS A 33 -7.71 19.71 -2.62
CA HIS A 33 -6.96 19.59 -1.37
C HIS A 33 -6.85 18.12 -0.97
N LEU A 34 -5.72 17.50 -1.31
CA LEU A 34 -5.43 16.11 -0.97
C LEU A 34 -3.98 15.99 -0.50
N SER A 35 -3.78 15.30 0.62
CA SER A 35 -2.48 14.91 1.15
C SER A 35 -2.38 13.40 1.15
N VAL A 36 -1.33 12.86 0.53
CA VAL A 36 -1.02 11.43 0.54
C VAL A 36 0.35 11.23 1.14
N VAL A 37 0.45 10.29 2.07
CA VAL A 37 1.72 9.88 2.67
C VAL A 37 2.03 8.47 2.17
N ASP A 38 3.16 8.31 1.51
CA ASP A 38 3.72 7.00 1.21
C ASP A 38 4.68 6.59 2.32
N VAL A 39 4.48 5.39 2.87
CA VAL A 39 5.28 4.84 3.96
C VAL A 39 6.03 3.61 3.46
N PRO A 40 7.26 3.35 3.92
CA PRO A 40 7.98 2.16 3.51
C PRO A 40 7.16 0.88 3.77
N GLY A 41 7.23 -0.07 2.83
CA GLY A 41 6.52 -1.34 2.94
C GLY A 41 6.98 -2.14 4.16
N LEU A 42 6.03 -2.75 4.87
CA LEU A 42 6.33 -3.63 5.99
C LEU A 42 7.08 -4.88 5.51
N PHE A 43 8.14 -5.25 6.21
CA PHE A 43 8.90 -6.48 5.97
C PHE A 43 9.11 -7.23 7.27
N ARG A 44 9.11 -8.57 7.19
CA ARG A 44 9.13 -9.47 8.36
C ARG A 44 10.49 -10.07 8.67
N THR A 45 11.38 -10.09 7.68
CA THR A 45 12.66 -10.76 7.78
C THR A 45 13.76 -9.84 7.28
N PRO A 46 14.85 -9.65 8.05
CA PRO A 46 16.02 -8.93 7.57
C PRO A 46 16.62 -9.67 6.38
N THR A 47 17.01 -8.93 5.35
CA THR A 47 17.78 -9.44 4.22
C THR A 47 19.25 -9.17 4.49
N GLN A 48 20.07 -10.22 4.54
CA GLN A 48 21.50 -10.10 4.84
C GLN A 48 22.16 -9.06 3.92
N GLY A 49 22.83 -8.08 4.52
CA GLY A 49 23.54 -7.02 3.80
C GLY A 49 22.69 -5.84 3.30
N VAL A 50 21.35 -5.85 3.48
CA VAL A 50 20.46 -4.78 2.99
C VAL A 50 19.49 -4.26 4.06
N LEU A 51 18.84 -5.15 4.81
CA LEU A 51 17.82 -4.77 5.81
C LEU A 51 18.21 -5.31 7.17
N THR A 52 18.26 -4.44 8.17
CA THR A 52 18.58 -4.80 9.56
C THR A 52 17.32 -5.02 10.40
N LYS A 53 17.46 -5.54 11.62
CA LYS A 53 16.33 -5.65 12.56
C LYS A 53 15.88 -4.28 13.05
N GLU A 54 16.82 -3.35 13.16
CA GLU A 54 16.60 -1.97 13.54
C GLU A 54 15.76 -1.25 12.48
N ASP A 55 16.05 -1.47 11.19
CA ASP A 55 15.26 -0.97 10.08
C ASP A 55 13.81 -1.44 10.12
N MET A 56 13.58 -2.71 10.47
CA MET A 56 12.24 -3.29 10.61
C MET A 56 11.44 -2.58 11.72
N ILE A 57 12.07 -2.34 12.87
CA ILE A 57 11.46 -1.63 14.00
C ILE A 57 11.14 -0.18 13.61
N LEU A 58 12.08 0.49 12.93
CA LEU A 58 11.92 1.88 12.47
C LEU A 58 10.74 2.01 11.48
N VAL A 59 10.67 1.14 10.48
CA VAL A 59 9.56 1.15 9.50
C VAL A 59 8.23 0.86 10.18
N ARG A 60 8.17 -0.13 11.08
CA ARG A 60 6.94 -0.42 11.82
C ARG A 60 6.52 0.75 12.71
N HIS A 61 7.46 1.44 13.36
CA HIS A 61 7.19 2.63 14.16
C HIS A 61 6.60 3.76 13.30
N ARG A 62 7.17 4.01 12.12
CA ARG A 62 6.68 5.00 11.16
C ARG A 62 5.27 4.69 10.67
N VAL A 63 4.99 3.45 10.28
CA VAL A 63 3.63 3.06 9.89
C VAL A 63 2.66 3.32 11.04
N LYS A 64 3.01 2.90 12.27
CA LYS A 64 2.18 3.13 13.46
C LYS A 64 1.95 4.61 13.77
N SER A 65 2.94 5.48 13.59
CA SER A 65 2.79 6.91 13.89
C SER A 65 1.79 7.59 12.94
N TYR A 66 1.79 7.23 11.65
CA TYR A 66 0.83 7.77 10.67
C TYR A 66 -0.59 7.24 10.87
N ILE A 67 -0.77 5.92 11.04
CA ILE A 67 -2.11 5.32 11.16
C ILE A 67 -2.81 5.66 12.49
N LYS A 68 -2.08 6.07 13.54
CA LYS A 68 -2.67 6.51 14.80
C LYS A 68 -3.38 7.87 14.71
N GLY A 69 -3.07 8.68 13.69
CA GLY A 69 -3.75 9.96 13.47
C GLY A 69 -5.24 9.76 13.21
N SER A 70 -6.10 10.39 14.01
CA SER A 70 -7.56 10.24 13.89
C SER A 70 -8.12 10.73 12.56
N TRP A 71 -7.44 11.68 11.91
CA TRP A 71 -7.78 12.22 10.59
C TRP A 71 -7.18 11.43 9.43
N THR A 72 -6.36 10.42 9.72
CA THR A 72 -5.72 9.58 8.70
C THR A 72 -6.66 8.47 8.29
N ILE A 73 -6.98 8.41 7.00
CA ILE A 73 -7.60 7.24 6.36
C ILE A 73 -6.48 6.27 5.98
N THR A 74 -6.55 5.05 6.49
CA THR A 74 -5.59 3.98 6.22
C THR A 74 -6.01 3.22 4.96
N LEU A 75 -5.12 3.19 3.97
CA LEU A 75 -5.28 2.35 2.78
C LEU A 75 -4.50 1.04 2.99
N ALA A 76 -5.19 -0.04 3.33
CA ALA A 76 -4.59 -1.35 3.53
C ALA A 76 -4.41 -2.06 2.18
N VAL A 77 -3.24 -1.89 1.57
CA VAL A 77 -2.92 -2.44 0.25
C VAL A 77 -2.47 -3.91 0.37
N ILE A 78 -3.24 -4.81 -0.25
CA ILE A 78 -3.08 -6.26 -0.10
C ILE A 78 -3.11 -6.91 -1.50
N PRO A 79 -2.21 -7.85 -1.82
CA PRO A 79 -2.34 -8.65 -3.04
C PRO A 79 -3.60 -9.55 -2.98
N ALA A 80 -4.35 -9.65 -4.07
CA ALA A 80 -5.57 -10.45 -4.16
C ALA A 80 -5.35 -11.96 -3.93
N PRO A 81 -4.25 -12.58 -4.38
CA PRO A 81 -4.06 -14.03 -4.21
C PRO A 81 -3.69 -14.47 -2.79
N VAL A 82 -3.29 -13.53 -1.91
CA VAL A 82 -2.82 -13.89 -0.56
C VAL A 82 -3.97 -13.87 0.43
N ASP A 83 -3.91 -14.75 1.43
CA ASP A 83 -4.86 -14.73 2.52
C ASP A 83 -4.73 -13.43 3.33
N ILE A 84 -5.83 -12.70 3.38
CA ILE A 84 -5.96 -11.42 4.05
C ILE A 84 -5.73 -11.53 5.56
N ALA A 85 -6.09 -12.67 6.18
CA ALA A 85 -5.90 -12.90 7.61
C ALA A 85 -4.41 -12.95 7.99
N THR A 86 -3.54 -13.23 7.03
CA THR A 86 -2.10 -13.25 7.25
C THR A 86 -1.44 -11.89 7.08
N GLN A 87 -2.18 -10.83 6.73
CA GLN A 87 -1.62 -9.52 6.39
C GLN A 87 -1.43 -8.63 7.61
N GLU A 88 -0.17 -8.29 7.89
CA GLU A 88 0.21 -7.51 9.08
C GLU A 88 -0.37 -6.10 9.09
N ILE A 89 -0.57 -5.50 7.91
CA ILE A 89 -1.15 -4.17 7.80
C ILE A 89 -2.57 -4.10 8.38
N LEU A 90 -3.36 -5.17 8.27
CA LEU A 90 -4.70 -5.19 8.82
C LEU A 90 -4.70 -5.30 10.33
N SER A 91 -3.80 -6.10 10.91
CA SER A 91 -3.63 -6.15 12.36
C SER A 91 -3.20 -4.78 12.92
N LEU A 92 -2.31 -4.08 12.21
CA LEU A 92 -1.89 -2.73 12.59
C LEU A 92 -3.02 -1.71 12.43
N ALA A 93 -3.81 -1.82 11.36
CA ALA A 93 -4.96 -0.95 11.12
C ALA A 93 -6.04 -1.18 12.19
N GLU A 94 -6.35 -2.43 12.54
CA GLU A 94 -7.32 -2.77 13.60
C GLU A 94 -6.86 -2.29 14.98
N GLU A 95 -5.55 -2.37 15.30
CA GLU A 95 -5.00 -1.81 16.55
C GLU A 95 -5.24 -0.29 16.65
N ALA A 96 -5.18 0.42 15.52
CA ALA A 96 -5.36 1.87 15.46
C ALA A 96 -6.81 2.32 15.22
N ASP A 97 -7.62 1.48 14.56
CA ASP A 97 -9.00 1.71 14.15
C ASP A 97 -9.85 0.44 14.40
N PRO A 98 -10.17 0.12 15.66
CA PRO A 98 -10.87 -1.13 16.00
C PRO A 98 -12.28 -1.22 15.41
N LEU A 99 -12.88 -0.08 15.07
CA LEU A 99 -14.20 -0.01 14.45
C LEU A 99 -14.13 -0.06 12.92
N GLY A 100 -12.93 -0.04 12.32
CA GLY A 100 -12.73 -0.04 10.87
C GLY A 100 -13.37 1.15 10.15
N GLN A 101 -13.55 2.29 10.83
CA GLN A 101 -14.25 3.47 10.32
C GLN A 101 -13.43 4.27 9.30
N ARG A 102 -12.11 4.15 9.37
CA ARG A 102 -11.14 4.93 8.59
C ARG A 102 -10.15 4.03 7.88
N THR A 103 -10.50 2.76 7.68
CA THR A 103 -9.66 1.77 6.99
C THR A 103 -10.37 1.29 5.73
N LEU A 104 -9.73 1.47 4.57
CA LEU A 104 -10.17 0.96 3.28
C LEU A 104 -9.22 -0.14 2.83
N GLY A 105 -9.75 -1.32 2.53
CA GLY A 105 -8.96 -2.40 1.97
C GLY A 105 -8.80 -2.23 0.45
N VAL A 106 -7.56 -2.32 -0.04
CA VAL A 106 -7.23 -2.18 -1.45
C VAL A 106 -6.61 -3.47 -1.94
N LEU A 107 -7.37 -4.26 -2.70
CA LEU A 107 -6.91 -5.50 -3.31
C LEU A 107 -6.17 -5.21 -4.62
N THR A 108 -5.00 -5.82 -4.80
CA THR A 108 -4.08 -5.55 -5.91
C THR A 108 -3.66 -6.82 -6.62
N LYS A 109 -3.06 -6.71 -7.81
CA LYS A 109 -2.61 -7.86 -8.60
C LYS A 109 -3.72 -8.93 -8.84
N PRO A 110 -4.93 -8.52 -9.27
CA PRO A 110 -6.00 -9.48 -9.53
C PRO A 110 -5.67 -10.46 -10.66
N ASP A 111 -4.73 -10.09 -11.52
CA ASP A 111 -4.19 -10.91 -12.61
C ASP A 111 -3.44 -12.17 -12.13
N LEU A 112 -2.99 -12.20 -10.88
CA LEU A 112 -2.31 -13.34 -10.28
C LEU A 112 -3.27 -14.28 -9.52
N LEU A 113 -4.57 -14.01 -9.57
CA LEU A 113 -5.56 -14.81 -8.85
C LEU A 113 -5.79 -16.14 -9.57
N ASP A 114 -5.69 -17.24 -8.84
CA ASP A 114 -5.95 -18.57 -9.38
C ASP A 114 -7.44 -18.75 -9.70
N LYS A 115 -7.73 -19.60 -10.70
CA LYS A 115 -9.09 -19.99 -11.04
C LYS A 115 -9.76 -20.64 -9.83
N GLY A 116 -10.86 -20.05 -9.36
CA GLY A 116 -11.58 -20.46 -8.15
C GLY A 116 -11.28 -19.63 -6.90
N GLY A 117 -10.24 -18.77 -6.91
CA GLY A 117 -10.00 -17.80 -5.83
C GLY A 117 -10.89 -16.56 -5.89
N GLU A 118 -11.61 -16.38 -7.00
CA GLU A 118 -12.48 -15.23 -7.28
C GLU A 118 -13.60 -15.09 -6.26
N GLU A 119 -14.18 -16.21 -5.81
CA GLU A 119 -15.27 -16.20 -4.82
C GLU A 119 -14.80 -15.62 -3.48
N LEU A 120 -13.60 -15.97 -3.03
CA LEU A 120 -13.02 -15.43 -1.79
C LEU A 120 -12.80 -13.92 -1.88
N VAL A 121 -12.34 -13.44 -3.03
CA VAL A 121 -12.16 -12.01 -3.28
C VAL A 121 -13.51 -11.30 -3.33
N MET A 122 -14.51 -11.91 -3.97
CA MET A 122 -15.86 -11.37 -4.06
C MET A 122 -16.56 -11.31 -2.70
N ASP A 123 -16.31 -12.28 -1.81
CA ASP A 123 -16.78 -12.24 -0.42
C ASP A 123 -16.26 -11.00 0.33
N LEU A 124 -14.98 -10.67 0.16
CA LEU A 124 -14.38 -9.48 0.78
C LEU A 124 -15.01 -8.20 0.22
N VAL A 125 -15.11 -8.09 -1.11
CA VAL A 125 -15.69 -6.90 -1.77
C VAL A 125 -17.16 -6.71 -1.42
N ARG A 126 -17.93 -7.78 -1.27
CA ARG A 126 -19.33 -7.75 -0.82
C ARG A 126 -19.48 -7.51 0.69
N GLY A 127 -18.38 -7.57 1.44
CA GLY A 127 -18.37 -7.39 2.89
C GLY A 127 -18.98 -8.56 3.66
N THR A 128 -19.00 -9.77 3.09
CA THR A 128 -19.46 -11.00 3.77
C THR A 128 -18.38 -11.55 4.71
N LYS A 129 -17.10 -11.23 4.47
CA LYS A 129 -15.95 -11.60 5.31
C LYS A 129 -15.05 -10.38 5.60
N ASN A 130 -14.37 -10.39 6.75
CA ASN A 130 -13.38 -9.38 7.19
C ASN A 130 -13.85 -7.92 6.99
N LYS A 131 -15.07 -7.62 7.44
CA LYS A 131 -15.77 -6.38 7.10
C LYS A 131 -15.03 -5.12 7.58
N LEU A 132 -14.83 -4.18 6.66
CA LEU A 132 -14.39 -2.80 6.92
C LEU A 132 -15.56 -1.85 6.62
N ASN A 133 -15.70 -0.75 7.36
CA ASN A 133 -16.82 0.18 7.13
C ASN A 133 -16.68 0.92 5.79
N LEU A 134 -15.46 1.21 5.36
CA LEU A 134 -15.19 1.75 4.03
C LEU A 134 -15.18 0.66 2.94
N GLY A 135 -15.26 -0.61 3.33
CA GLY A 135 -15.28 -1.76 2.43
C GLY A 135 -13.92 -2.11 1.82
N TYR A 136 -13.98 -2.83 0.70
CA TYR A 136 -12.83 -3.20 -0.11
C TYR A 136 -13.02 -2.71 -1.53
N CYS A 137 -11.95 -2.21 -2.13
CA CYS A 137 -11.88 -1.97 -3.56
C CYS A 137 -10.74 -2.79 -4.18
N MET A 138 -10.81 -3.00 -5.49
CA MET A 138 -9.80 -3.76 -6.21
C MET A 138 -9.24 -2.93 -7.36
N VAL A 139 -7.92 -2.93 -7.47
CA VAL A 139 -7.19 -2.17 -8.46
C VAL A 139 -6.20 -3.07 -9.19
N ARG A 140 -6.11 -2.87 -10.50
CA ARG A 140 -5.06 -3.45 -11.34
C ARG A 140 -4.10 -2.35 -11.73
N TYR A 141 -2.83 -2.52 -11.41
CA TYR A 141 -1.78 -1.63 -11.89
C TYR A 141 -1.33 -2.07 -13.28
N ARG A 142 -0.76 -1.14 -14.05
CA ARG A 142 -0.03 -1.50 -15.27
C ARG A 142 1.17 -2.36 -14.88
N GLY A 143 1.25 -3.57 -15.43
CA GLY A 143 2.42 -4.42 -15.26
C GLY A 143 3.62 -3.82 -16.01
N GLN A 144 4.84 -4.22 -15.63
CA GLN A 144 6.06 -3.83 -16.36
C GLN A 144 6.04 -4.22 -17.85
N GLN A 145 5.18 -5.16 -18.24
CA GLN A 145 5.01 -5.62 -19.63
C GLN A 145 3.87 -4.91 -20.38
N ASP A 146 3.08 -4.06 -19.71
CA ASP A 146 1.98 -3.34 -20.38
C ASP A 146 2.55 -2.16 -21.19
N LYS A 147 2.52 -2.27 -22.52
CA LYS A 147 2.82 -1.13 -23.42
C LYS A 147 1.89 0.03 -23.08
N ALA A 148 2.43 1.25 -22.95
CA ALA A 148 1.65 2.43 -22.56
C ALA A 148 0.56 2.76 -23.60
N PRO A 149 -0.75 2.66 -23.28
CA PRO A 149 -1.75 3.27 -24.12
C PRO A 149 -1.81 4.78 -23.87
N SER A 150 -2.30 5.50 -24.88
CA SER A 150 -2.48 6.96 -24.89
C SER A 150 -3.28 7.44 -23.67
N SER A 151 -3.09 8.71 -23.30
CA SER A 151 -3.68 9.33 -22.09
C SER A 151 -5.18 9.14 -21.92
N THR A 152 -5.91 8.90 -23.00
CA THR A 152 -7.36 8.74 -23.05
C THR A 152 -7.83 7.37 -22.54
N ASP A 153 -7.00 6.33 -22.62
CA ASP A 153 -7.37 4.95 -22.28
C ASP A 153 -7.29 4.66 -20.75
N ARG A 154 -6.64 5.55 -19.99
CA ARG A 154 -6.37 5.38 -18.54
C ARG A 154 -7.64 5.24 -17.69
N HIS A 155 -8.73 5.88 -18.09
CA HIS A 155 -9.99 5.88 -17.34
C HIS A 155 -10.93 4.73 -17.72
N GLN A 156 -10.72 4.10 -18.88
CA GLN A 156 -11.69 3.18 -19.46
C GLN A 156 -11.43 1.72 -19.03
N THR A 157 -10.17 1.32 -18.88
CA THR A 157 -9.79 -0.04 -18.44
C THR A 157 -10.33 -0.37 -17.04
N PHE A 158 -10.40 0.61 -16.13
CA PHE A 158 -10.96 0.41 -14.79
C PHE A 158 -12.47 0.16 -14.79
N LYS A 159 -13.23 0.68 -15.79
CA LYS A 159 -14.70 0.51 -15.86
C LYS A 159 -15.13 -0.81 -16.49
N VAL A 160 -14.32 -1.41 -17.36
CA VAL A 160 -14.70 -2.61 -18.15
C VAL A 160 -14.72 -3.89 -17.30
N TRP A 161 -14.00 -3.92 -16.18
CA TRP A 161 -13.90 -5.12 -15.34
C TRP A 161 -14.99 -5.27 -14.27
N TRP A 162 -15.87 -4.27 -14.09
CA TRP A 162 -16.84 -4.26 -12.97
C TRP A 162 -18.27 -3.88 -13.41
N ARG A 163 -18.85 -4.70 -14.28
CA ARG A 163 -20.31 -4.79 -14.46
C ARG A 163 -20.78 -6.22 -14.35
#